data_AF-A0AAQ2JH49-F1
#
_entry.id   AF-A0AAQ2JH49-F1
#
_cell.length_a   1.000
_cell.length_b   1.000
_cell.length_c   1.000
_cell.angle_alpha   90.00
_cell.angle_beta   90.00
_cell.angle_gamma   90.00
#
_symmetry.space_group_name_H-M   'P 1'
#
loop_
_entity.id
_entity.type
_entity.pdbx_description
1 polymer ?
#
loop_
_entity_poly.entity_id
_entity_poly.type
_entity_poly.pdbx_seq_one_letter_code
_entity_poly.pdbx_strand_id
1 'polypeptide(L)'
;MTIRGAATAASEERIAHTRNRLVLEQARAVGLLGAAKNTRLSGRVSSELIEAAEKRAHVSSDTELLELALSRLALEDDFGARLVGRKGSISADIDLGI
;
A
#
# COMPACT_ATOMS: atom_id res chain seq x y z
N MET A 1 -26.06 6.04 15.39
CA MET A 1 -24.79 6.19 14.65
C MET A 1 -24.48 7.67 14.57
N THR A 2 -23.48 8.15 15.32
CA THR A 2 -23.19 9.57 15.56
C THR A 2 -22.40 10.19 14.40
N ILE A 3 -22.71 11.45 14.07
CA ILE A 3 -22.14 12.23 12.94
C ILE A 3 -20.60 12.22 12.92
N ARG A 4 -19.96 12.14 14.10
CA ARG A 4 -18.50 12.07 14.25
C ARG A 4 -17.87 10.79 13.67
N GLY A 5 -18.54 9.64 13.80
CA GLY A 5 -18.05 8.37 13.26
C GLY A 5 -18.13 8.29 11.73
N ALA A 6 -19.09 8.97 11.12
CA ALA A 6 -19.18 9.06 9.67
C ALA A 6 -18.05 9.94 9.08
N ALA A 7 -17.69 11.04 9.76
CA ALA A 7 -16.61 11.92 9.33
C ALA A 7 -15.22 11.26 9.39
N THR A 8 -14.97 10.42 10.40
CA THR A 8 -13.70 9.67 10.51
C THR A 8 -13.59 8.61 9.44
N ALA A 9 -14.65 7.82 9.20
CA ALA A 9 -14.67 6.79 8.16
C ALA A 9 -14.47 7.39 6.76
N ALA A 10 -15.12 8.52 6.46
CA ALA A 10 -14.93 9.22 5.19
C ALA A 10 -13.49 9.75 5.04
N SER A 11 -12.83 10.11 6.13
CA SER A 11 -11.42 10.51 6.09
C SER A 11 -10.49 9.32 5.85
N GLU A 12 -10.74 8.19 6.49
CA GLU A 12 -9.97 6.96 6.32
C GLU A 12 -10.04 6.46 4.87
N GLU A 13 -11.23 6.47 4.28
CA GLU A 13 -11.44 6.11 2.88
C GLU A 13 -10.69 7.03 1.91
N ARG A 14 -10.75 8.36 2.12
CA ARG A 14 -9.97 9.31 1.31
C ARG A 14 -8.47 9.07 1.41
N ILE A 15 -7.97 8.76 2.61
CA ILE A 15 -6.56 8.47 2.84
C ILE A 15 -6.19 7.16 2.13
N ALA A 16 -7.00 6.10 2.24
CA ALA A 16 -6.77 4.83 1.57
C ALA A 16 -6.73 5.01 0.05
N HIS A 17 -7.71 5.73 -0.51
CA HIS A 17 -7.78 6.02 -1.94
C HIS A 17 -6.55 6.80 -2.42
N THR A 18 -6.13 7.83 -1.66
CA THR A 18 -4.92 8.61 -1.97
C THR A 18 -3.68 7.72 -1.98
N ARG A 19 -3.52 6.84 -0.99
CA ARG A 19 -2.39 5.90 -0.91
C ARG A 19 -2.39 4.91 -2.08
N ASN A 20 -3.55 4.33 -2.41
CA ASN A 20 -3.66 3.41 -3.55
C ASN A 20 -3.24 4.09 -4.85
N ARG A 21 -3.75 5.31 -5.09
CA ARG A 21 -3.39 6.11 -6.25
C ARG A 21 -1.88 6.32 -6.34
N LEU A 22 -1.24 6.77 -5.26
CA LEU A 22 0.21 7.03 -5.23
C LEU A 22 1.03 5.78 -5.54
N VAL A 23 0.64 4.62 -4.98
CA VAL A 23 1.31 3.34 -5.27
C VAL A 23 1.20 3.00 -6.75
N LEU A 24 0.00 3.10 -7.33
CA LEU A 24 -0.22 2.76 -8.75
C LEU A 24 0.48 3.76 -9.69
N GLU A 25 0.54 5.04 -9.33
CA GLU A 25 1.30 6.06 -10.07
C GLU A 25 2.81 5.76 -10.04
N GLN A 26 3.36 5.42 -8.88
CA GLN A 26 4.76 5.04 -8.75
C GLN A 26 5.06 3.77 -9.56
N ALA A 27 4.22 2.75 -9.48
CA ALA A 27 4.38 1.51 -10.24
C ALA A 27 4.35 1.76 -11.76
N ARG A 28 3.51 2.68 -12.25
CA ARG A 28 3.55 3.16 -13.64
C ARG A 28 4.86 3.88 -13.96
N ALA A 29 5.31 4.79 -13.09
CA ALA A 29 6.52 5.58 -13.30
C ALA A 29 7.78 4.71 -13.43
N VAL A 30 7.85 3.58 -12.71
CA VAL A 30 8.97 2.63 -12.80
C VAL A 30 8.75 1.51 -13.85
N GLY A 31 7.67 1.58 -14.64
CA GLY A 31 7.40 0.66 -15.74
C GLY A 31 6.82 -0.70 -15.36
N LEU A 32 6.33 -0.88 -14.13
CA LEU A 32 5.71 -2.14 -13.68
C LEU A 32 4.26 -2.28 -14.16
N LEU A 33 3.57 -1.16 -14.37
CA LEU A 33 2.21 -1.12 -14.91
C LEU A 33 2.23 -0.48 -16.30
N GLY A 34 1.88 -1.26 -17.31
CA GLY A 34 1.80 -0.82 -18.71
C GLY A 34 0.36 -0.64 -19.21
N ALA A 35 0.23 -0.34 -20.50
CA ALA A 35 -1.08 -0.16 -21.14
C ALA A 35 -1.89 -1.46 -21.30
N ALA A 36 -1.21 -2.62 -21.31
CA ALA A 36 -1.85 -3.91 -21.54
C ALA A 36 -1.72 -4.83 -20.33
N LYS A 37 -2.84 -5.44 -19.94
CA LYS A 37 -2.91 -6.53 -18.95
C LYS A 37 -2.69 -7.87 -19.66
N ASN A 38 -1.42 -8.19 -19.94
CA ASN A 38 -1.03 -9.26 -20.88
C ASN A 38 -0.68 -10.59 -20.21
N THR A 39 -0.71 -10.68 -18.88
CA THR A 39 -0.36 -11.87 -18.12
C THR A 39 -1.53 -12.30 -17.25
N ARG A 40 -1.89 -13.59 -17.32
CA ARG A 40 -2.90 -14.19 -16.45
C ARG A 40 -2.23 -14.75 -15.20
N LEU A 41 -2.65 -14.27 -14.03
CA LEU A 41 -2.34 -14.87 -12.75
C LEU A 41 -3.57 -15.64 -12.24
N SER A 42 -3.39 -16.87 -11.75
CA SER A 42 -4.48 -17.70 -11.25
C SER A 42 -3.99 -18.55 -10.08
N GLY A 43 -4.79 -18.65 -9.04
CA GLY A 43 -4.48 -19.40 -7.81
C GLY A 43 -5.71 -19.50 -6.91
N ARG A 44 -5.73 -20.49 -6.01
CA ARG A 44 -6.79 -20.63 -5.00
C ARG A 44 -6.45 -19.80 -3.77
N VAL A 45 -7.41 -19.04 -3.29
CA VAL A 45 -7.32 -18.17 -2.11
C VAL A 45 -8.64 -18.21 -1.35
N SER A 46 -8.60 -17.95 -0.04
CA SER A 46 -9.81 -17.88 0.79
C SER A 46 -10.65 -16.67 0.40
N SER A 47 -11.97 -16.81 0.29
CA SER A 47 -12.88 -15.70 0.02
C SER A 47 -12.86 -14.65 1.13
N GLU A 48 -12.74 -15.09 2.40
CA GLU A 48 -12.63 -14.19 3.56
C GLU A 48 -11.40 -13.28 3.47
N LEU A 49 -10.30 -13.79 2.87
CA LEU A 49 -9.09 -13.00 2.65
C LEU A 49 -9.31 -11.94 1.58
N ILE A 50 -10.00 -12.28 0.49
CA ILE A 50 -10.34 -11.35 -0.58
C ILE A 50 -11.24 -10.24 -0.04
N GLU A 51 -12.32 -10.58 0.64
CA GLU A 51 -13.27 -9.61 1.23
C GLU A 51 -12.57 -8.64 2.21
N ALA A 52 -11.72 -9.17 3.08
CA ALA A 52 -10.96 -8.35 4.02
C ALA A 52 -9.98 -7.41 3.30
N ALA A 53 -9.33 -7.90 2.23
CA ALA A 53 -8.38 -7.12 1.45
C ALA A 53 -9.07 -6.01 0.64
N GLU A 54 -10.18 -6.33 -0.03
CA GLU A 54 -11.02 -5.36 -0.75
C GLU A 54 -11.52 -4.25 0.18
N LYS A 55 -12.09 -4.63 1.33
CA LYS A 55 -12.56 -3.68 2.34
C LYS A 55 -11.43 -2.77 2.84
N ARG A 56 -10.25 -3.33 3.10
CA ARG A 56 -9.10 -2.54 3.57
C ARG A 56 -8.53 -1.63 2.48
N ALA A 57 -8.53 -2.10 1.24
CA ALA A 57 -8.05 -1.35 0.11
C ALA A 57 -9.09 -0.34 -0.42
N HIS A 58 -10.36 -0.44 -0.06
CA HIS A 58 -11.45 0.33 -0.68
C HIS A 58 -11.47 0.15 -2.21
N VAL A 59 -11.34 -1.10 -2.67
CA VAL A 59 -11.45 -1.50 -4.08
C VAL A 59 -12.52 -2.57 -4.21
N SER A 60 -13.12 -2.69 -5.39
CA SER A 60 -14.22 -3.61 -5.68
C SER A 60 -13.96 -4.52 -6.89
N SER A 61 -12.74 -4.49 -7.41
CA SER A 61 -12.32 -5.30 -8.55
C SER A 61 -11.15 -6.19 -8.14
N ASP A 62 -11.29 -7.51 -8.33
CA ASP A 62 -10.21 -8.48 -8.16
C ASP A 62 -8.93 -8.08 -8.92
N THR A 63 -9.10 -7.52 -10.13
CA THR A 63 -7.96 -7.10 -10.95
C THR A 63 -7.26 -5.89 -10.35
N GLU A 64 -8.03 -4.90 -9.87
CA GLU A 64 -7.47 -3.72 -9.20
C GLU A 64 -6.80 -4.10 -7.88
N LEU A 65 -7.44 -4.97 -7.10
CA LEU A 65 -6.89 -5.52 -5.87
C LEU A 65 -5.54 -6.19 -6.13
N LEU A 66 -5.48 -7.01 -7.19
CA LEU A 66 -4.28 -7.73 -7.56
C LEU A 66 -3.16 -6.79 -8.03
N GLU A 67 -3.45 -5.84 -8.92
CA GLU A 67 -2.48 -4.84 -9.39
C GLU A 67 -1.93 -4.02 -8.24
N LEU A 68 -2.80 -3.58 -7.32
CA LEU A 68 -2.40 -2.83 -6.14
C LEU A 68 -1.53 -3.67 -5.20
N ALA A 69 -1.92 -4.91 -4.92
CA ALA A 69 -1.17 -5.80 -4.04
C ALA A 69 0.23 -6.11 -4.60
N LEU A 70 0.31 -6.47 -5.88
CA LEU A 70 1.58 -6.73 -6.54
C LEU A 70 2.44 -5.46 -6.66
N SER A 71 1.84 -4.31 -6.94
CA SER A 71 2.54 -3.03 -6.97
C SER A 71 3.15 -2.69 -5.62
N ARG A 72 2.39 -2.87 -4.52
CA ARG A 72 2.92 -2.67 -3.17
C ARG A 72 4.10 -3.57 -2.89
N LEU A 73 3.97 -4.87 -3.16
CA LEU A 73 5.03 -5.85 -2.93
C LEU A 73 6.28 -5.58 -3.77
N ALA A 74 6.12 -5.19 -5.04
CA ALA A 74 7.23 -4.90 -5.94
C ALA A 74 7.94 -3.57 -5.61
N LEU A 75 7.23 -2.62 -5.00
CA LEU A 75 7.76 -1.32 -4.58
C LEU A 75 8.22 -1.29 -3.13
N GLU A 76 8.07 -2.39 -2.37
CA GLU A 76 8.57 -2.46 -0.99
C GLU A 76 10.04 -2.06 -0.97
N ASP A 77 10.35 -1.08 -0.11
CA ASP A 77 11.72 -0.68 0.13
C ASP A 77 12.35 -1.58 1.20
N ASP A 78 13.67 -1.47 1.34
CA ASP A 78 14.41 -2.18 2.36
C ASP A 78 14.41 -1.43 3.72
N PHE A 79 13.48 -0.49 3.92
CA PHE A 79 13.49 0.40 5.08
C PHE A 79 13.44 -0.37 6.39
N GLY A 80 12.60 -1.40 6.52
CA GLY A 80 12.48 -2.18 7.75
C GLY A 80 13.81 -2.83 8.14
N ALA A 81 14.45 -3.54 7.20
CA ALA A 81 15.75 -4.16 7.42
C ALA A 81 16.83 -3.12 7.73
N ARG A 82 16.86 -2.01 6.98
CA ARG A 82 17.83 -0.93 7.18
C ARG A 82 17.64 -0.18 8.49
N LEU A 83 16.41 0.06 8.91
CA LEU A 83 16.07 0.71 10.17
C LEU A 83 16.54 -0.15 11.34
N VAL A 84 16.22 -1.44 11.31
CA VAL A 84 16.68 -2.40 12.34
C VAL A 84 18.22 -2.46 12.36
N GLY A 85 18.86 -2.56 11.20
CA GLY A 85 20.33 -2.55 11.10
C GLY A 85 20.99 -1.27 11.61
N ARG A 86 20.28 -0.13 11.57
CA ARG A 86 20.73 1.17 12.09
C ARG A 86 20.36 1.43 13.55
N LYS A 87 19.66 0.50 14.21
CA LYS A 87 19.25 0.69 15.60
C LYS A 87 20.48 0.84 16.51
N GLY A 88 20.60 2.00 17.17
CA GLY A 88 21.72 2.29 18.07
C GLY A 88 23.04 2.61 17.37
N SER A 89 23.06 2.78 16.05
CA SER A 89 24.27 3.14 15.30
C SER A 89 24.51 4.66 15.22
N ILE A 90 23.54 5.47 15.64
CA ILE A 90 23.66 6.94 15.71
C ILE A 90 24.29 7.28 17.07
N SER A 91 25.37 8.07 17.06
CA SER A 91 26.01 8.55 18.29
C SER A 91 25.04 9.41 19.10
N ALA A 92 25.07 9.28 20.43
CA ALA A 92 24.30 10.16 21.33
C ALA A 92 24.77 11.62 21.24
N ASP A 93 26.02 11.84 20.85
CA ASP A 93 26.64 13.16 20.72
C ASP A 93 26.45 13.77 19.33
N ILE A 94 25.56 13.22 18.49
CA ILE A 94 25.33 13.77 17.16
C ILE A 94 24.68 15.16 17.26
N ASP A 95 25.28 16.14 16.60
CA ASP A 95 24.71 17.48 16.47
C ASP A 95 23.52 17.44 15.50
N LEU A 96 22.32 17.67 16.02
CA LEU A 96 21.08 17.67 15.25
C LEU A 96 20.77 19.06 14.63
N GLY A 97 21.62 20.07 14.86
CA GLY A 97 21.50 21.39 14.26
C GLY A 97 20.21 22.14 14.64
N ILE A 98 19.63 21.81 15.81
CA ILE A 98 18.47 22.47 16.41
C ILE A 98 18.89 23.49 17.47
#